data_AF-A0A2N0ZMR9-F1
#
_entry.id   AF-A0A2N0ZMR9-F1
#
_cell.length_a   1.000
_cell.length_b   1.000
_cell.length_c   1.000
_cell.angle_alpha   90.00
_cell.angle_beta   90.00
_cell.angle_gamma   90.00
#
_symmetry.space_group_name_H-M   'P 1'
#
loop_
_entity.id
_entity.type
_entity.pdbx_description
1 polymer ?
#
loop_
_entity_poly.entity_id
_entity_poly.type
_entity_poly.pdbx_seq_one_letter_code
_entity_poly.pdbx_strand_id
1 'polypeptide(L)' 'MVYPTVTDKDPEKIHIVKDQNYTVCGYCYNKFATFTKEDLKKIHFIKVEKITCNSCTSSFS' A
#
# COMPACT_ATOMS: atom_id res chain seq x y z
N MET A 1 -1.10 -5.84 14.19
CA MET A 1 -2.05 -4.81 13.72
C MET A 1 -2.36 -5.04 12.24
N VAL A 2 -3.54 -4.63 11.76
CA VAL A 2 -3.90 -4.66 10.34
C VAL A 2 -3.77 -3.28 9.73
N TYR A 3 -3.27 -3.21 8.51
CA TYR A 3 -3.04 -1.95 7.79
C TYR A 3 -3.68 -2.01 6.40
N PRO A 4 -4.16 -0.87 5.87
CA PRO A 4 -4.55 -0.78 4.48
C PRO A 4 -3.30 -0.96 3.61
N THR A 5 -3.38 -1.84 2.63
CA THR A 5 -2.25 -2.18 1.76
C THR A 5 -2.64 -2.27 0.31
N VAL A 6 -1.67 -2.07 -0.58
CA VAL A 6 -1.81 -2.23 -2.03
C VAL A 6 -0.71 -3.14 -2.53
N THR A 7 -1.06 -3.99 -3.49
CA THR A 7 -0.12 -4.90 -4.14
C THR A 7 0.41 -4.23 -5.41
N ASP A 8 1.71 -3.99 -5.44
CA ASP A 8 2.42 -3.65 -6.67
C ASP A 8 2.63 -4.94 -7.48
N LYS A 9 2.46 -4.86 -8.80
CA LYS A 9 2.58 -6.03 -9.68
C LYS A 9 4.00 -6.30 -10.16
N ASP A 10 4.91 -5.32 -10.04
CA ASP A 10 6.29 -5.51 -10.51
C ASP A 10 7.26 -4.56 -9.79
N PRO A 11 7.99 -5.03 -8.75
CA PRO A 11 7.95 -6.37 -8.15
C PRO A 11 6.68 -6.63 -7.32
N GLU A 12 6.26 -7.89 -7.18
CA GLU A 12 5.15 -8.32 -6.30
C GLU A 12 5.41 -7.94 -4.83
N LYS A 13 5.14 -6.68 -4.50
CA LYS A 13 5.38 -6.10 -3.19
C LYS A 13 4.08 -5.58 -2.63
N ILE A 14 3.89 -5.84 -1.34
CA ILE A 14 2.75 -5.32 -0.61
C ILE A 14 3.20 -4.10 0.17
N HIS A 15 2.57 -2.98 -0.13
CA HIS A 15 2.90 -1.68 0.43
C HIS A 15 1.79 -1.20 1.36
N ILE A 16 2.15 -0.47 2.42
CA ILE A 16 1.17 0.15 3.32
C ILE A 16 0.69 1.46 2.71
N VAL A 17 -0.61 1.60 2.53
CA VAL A 17 -1.23 2.85 2.08
C VAL A 17 -1.06 3.90 3.17
N LYS A 18 -0.53 5.06 2.79
CA LYS A 18 -0.40 6.22 3.66
C LYS A 18 -1.49 7.24 3.36
N ASP A 19 -1.66 7.53 2.07
CA ASP A 19 -2.58 8.53 1.53
C ASP A 19 -3.23 7.99 0.25
N GLN A 20 -4.18 8.74 -0.32
CA GLN A 20 -4.97 8.39 -1.52
C GLN A 20 -4.13 8.06 -2.77
N ASN A 21 -2.88 8.50 -2.80
CA ASN A 21 -1.97 8.35 -3.94
C ASN A 21 -0.70 7.57 -3.60
N TYR A 22 -0.26 7.66 -2.35
CA TYR A 22 1.07 7.23 -1.93
C TYR A 22 1.03 6.23 -0.78
N THR A 23 2.03 5.37 -0.78
CA THR A 23 2.31 4.42 0.30
C THR A 23 3.35 5.00 1.27
N VAL A 24 3.51 4.34 2.41
CA VAL A 24 4.46 4.76 3.46
C VAL A 24 5.90 4.81 2.92
N CYS A 25 6.27 3.92 2.01
CA CYS A 25 7.59 3.93 1.39
C CYS A 25 7.73 4.91 0.21
N GLY A 26 6.72 5.71 -0.09
CA GLY A 26 6.72 6.67 -1.21
C GLY A 26 6.33 6.07 -2.57
N TYR A 27 5.94 4.79 -2.64
CA TYR A 27 5.43 4.20 -3.88
C TYR A 27 4.07 4.82 -4.24
N CYS A 28 3.95 5.32 -5.46
CA CYS A 28 2.74 5.94 -5.99
C CYS A 28 1.86 4.88 -6.68
N TYR A 29 0.87 4.38 -5.94
CA TYR A 29 -0.04 3.34 -6.43
C TYR A 29 -1.23 3.91 -7.20
N ASN A 30 -1.54 5.18 -6.97
CA ASN A 30 -2.57 5.89 -7.72
C ASN A 30 -2.00 7.21 -8.26
N LYS A 31 -1.68 7.21 -9.55
CA LYS A 31 -1.15 8.38 -10.27
C LYS A 31 -2.25 9.34 -10.74
N PHE A 32 -3.52 8.97 -10.60
CA PHE A 32 -4.64 9.81 -11.02
C PHE A 32 -4.96 10.83 -9.93
N ALA A 33 -5.32 12.05 -10.37
CA ALA A 33 -5.78 13.11 -9.46
C ALA A 33 -7.10 12.75 -8.78
N THR A 34 -7.89 11.84 -9.37
CA THR A 34 -9.19 11.41 -8.86
C THR A 34 -9.07 10.02 -8.25
N PHE A 35 -9.32 9.92 -6.95
CA PHE A 35 -9.40 8.64 -6.26
C PHE A 35 -10.80 8.05 -6.44
N THR A 36 -10.91 6.91 -7.14
CA THR A 36 -12.21 6.30 -7.47
C THR A 36 -12.56 5.13 -6.55
N LYS A 37 -13.83 4.71 -6.58
CA LYS A 37 -14.28 3.50 -5.86
C LYS A 37 -13.55 2.24 -6.32
N GLU A 38 -13.01 2.21 -7.54
CA GLU A 38 -12.23 1.09 -8.05
C GLU A 38 -10.84 1.03 -7.41
N ASP A 39 -10.25 2.18 -7.08
CA ASP A 39 -8.98 2.24 -6.36
C ASP A 39 -9.12 1.76 -4.92
N LEU A 40 -10.25 2.07 -4.26
CA LEU A 40 -10.60 1.49 -2.96
C LEU A 40 -10.65 -0.04 -2.98
N LYS A 41 -11.13 -0.64 -4.09
CA LYS A 41 -11.18 -2.11 -4.23
C LYS A 41 -9.79 -2.75 -4.33
N LYS A 42 -8.75 -1.98 -4.71
CA LYS A 42 -7.36 -2.45 -4.73
C LYS A 42 -6.70 -2.40 -3.35
N ILE A 43 -7.32 -1.72 -2.39
CA ILE A 43 -6.82 -1.61 -1.02
C ILE A 43 -7.32 -2.80 -0.21
N HIS A 44 -6.37 -3.59 0.31
CA HIS A 44 -6.63 -4.75 1.15
C HIS A 44 -6.11 -4.52 2.56
N PHE A 45 -6.91 -4.88 3.57
CA PHE A 45 -6.46 -4.84 4.96
C PHE A 45 -5.78 -6.16 5.31
N ILE A 46 -4.46 -6.13 5.50
CA ILE A 46 -3.68 -7.31 5.88
C ILE A 46 -2.87 -7.05 7.14
N LYS A 47 -2.44 -8.13 7.79
CA LYS A 47 -1.55 -8.06 8.95
C LYS A 47 -0.15 -7.61 8.54
N VAL A 48 0.50 -6.86 9.43
CA VAL A 48 1.87 -6.35 9.23
C VAL A 48 2.89 -7.45 8.86
N GLU A 49 2.70 -8.66 9.37
CA GLU A 49 3.54 -9.84 9.11
C GLU A 49 3.51 -10.31 7.64
N LYS A 50 2.45 -9.97 6.89
CA LYS A 50 2.30 -10.33 5.47
C LYS A 50 2.84 -9.27 4.51
N ILE A 51 3.35 -8.16 5.04
CA ILE A 51 3.80 -7.03 4.22
C ILE A 51 5.20 -7.33 3.72
N THR A 52 5.37 -7.40 2.40
CA THR A 52 6.64 -7.76 1.76
C THR A 52 7.52 -6.55 1.43
N CYS A 53 7.02 -5.32 1.58
CA CYS A 53 7.83 -4.11 1.42
C CYS A 53 8.62 -3.81 2.71
N ASN A 54 9.94 -4.04 2.69
CA ASN A 54 10.83 -3.73 3.82
C ASN A 54 10.76 -2.27 4.29
N SER A 55 10.67 -1.29 3.38
CA SER A 55 10.55 0.12 3.77
C SER A 55 9.23 0.41 4.49
N CYS A 56 8.16 -0.27 4.10
CA CYS A 56 6.88 -0.15 4.79
C CYS A 56 6.95 -0.80 6.17
N THR A 57 7.51 -2.00 6.31
CA THR A 57 7.61 -2.68 7.62
C THR A 57 8.56 -1.97 8.58
N SER A 58 9.69 -1.44 8.11
CA SER A 58 10.64 -0.68 8.92
C SER A 58 10.07 0.62 9.50
N SER A 59 9.06 1.23 8.86
CA SER A 59 8.39 2.41 9.42
C SER A 59 7.49 2.11 10.63
N PHE A 60 7.24 0.83 10.91
CA PHE A 60 6.41 0.36 12.03
C PHE A 60 7.18 -0.58 12.98
N SER A 61 8.51 -0.69 12.83
CA SER A 61 9.38 -1.50 13.69
C SER A 61 9.99 -0.70 14.83
#